data_AF-A0A8J5S0G1-F1
#
_entry.id   AF-A0A8J5S0G1-F1
#
_cell.length_a   1.000
_cell.length_b   1.000
_cell.length_c   1.000
_cell.angle_alpha   90.00
_cell.angle_beta   90.00
_cell.angle_gamma   90.00
#
_symmetry.space_group_name_H-M   'P 1'
#
loop_
_entity.id
_entity.type
_entity.pdbx_description
1 polymer ?
#
loop_
_entity_poly.entity_id
_entity_poly.type
_entity_poly.pdbx_seq_one_letter_code
_entity_poly.pdbx_strand_id
1 'polypeptide(L)'
;MDSAAALAALLPSWSAAVVLLSYLGYLAAAGAILPGKLVAGALLPDSSRLHYRCNGLLSLILLLGLCALGVYTGWMSPTVLFCEGWDDGMVIYQPLFVCKELSGWFTG
;
A
#
# COMPACT_ATOMS: atom_id res chain seq x y z
N MET A 1 9.84 29.04 13.59
CA MET A 1 9.96 27.72 12.93
C MET A 1 10.30 27.99 11.49
N ASP A 2 11.46 27.53 11.04
CA ASP A 2 11.91 27.73 9.67
C ASP A 2 11.02 26.90 8.74
N SER A 3 10.34 27.57 7.80
CA SER A 3 9.42 26.94 6.85
C SER A 3 10.08 25.83 6.03
N ALA A 4 11.40 25.91 5.83
CA ALA A 4 12.20 24.86 5.21
C ALA A 4 12.25 23.57 6.04
N ALA A 5 12.30 23.66 7.37
CA ALA A 5 12.30 22.50 8.26
C ALA A 5 10.92 21.82 8.29
N ALA A 6 9.84 22.62 8.23
CA ALA A 6 8.47 22.10 8.11
C ALA A 6 8.26 21.38 6.75
N LEU A 7 8.83 21.91 5.66
CA LEU A 7 8.76 21.28 4.34
C LEU A 7 9.60 20.00 4.27
N ALA A 8 10.76 19.96 4.93
CA ALA A 8 11.59 18.76 5.06
C ALA A 8 10.91 17.64 5.86
N ALA A 9 10.09 17.98 6.85
CA ALA A 9 9.26 17.02 7.58
C ALA A 9 8.08 16.47 6.75
N LEU A 10 7.66 17.20 5.72
CA LEU A 10 6.64 16.76 4.74
C LEU A 10 7.24 15.95 3.58
N LEU A 11 8.56 16.01 3.40
CA LEU A 11 9.26 15.30 2.33
C LEU A 11 9.37 13.81 2.71
N PRO A 12 8.90 12.90 1.83
CA PRO A 12 9.05 11.46 2.05
C PRO A 12 10.48 11.08 2.37
N SER A 13 10.69 10.24 3.38
CA SER A 13 11.94 9.50 3.43
C SER A 13 11.97 8.51 2.28
N TRP A 14 13.11 8.40 1.59
CA TRP A 14 13.26 7.52 0.44
C TRP A 14 12.99 6.05 0.82
N SER A 15 13.36 5.65 2.04
CA SER A 15 13.05 4.34 2.59
C SER A 15 11.54 4.09 2.74
N ALA A 16 10.77 5.07 3.22
CA ALA A 16 9.32 4.94 3.32
C ALA A 16 8.67 4.86 1.92
N ALA A 17 9.17 5.64 0.96
CA ALA A 17 8.69 5.58 -0.42
C ALA A 17 8.93 4.19 -1.05
N VAL A 18 10.13 3.61 -0.88
CA VAL A 18 10.45 2.27 -1.37
C VAL A 18 9.57 1.20 -0.72
N VAL A 19 9.35 1.27 0.60
CA VAL A 19 8.45 0.34 1.31
C VAL A 19 7.03 0.46 0.79
N LEU A 20 6.49 1.67 0.65
CA LEU A 20 5.15 1.91 0.14
C LEU A 20 4.99 1.41 -1.31
N LEU A 21 5.94 1.70 -2.18
CA LEU A 21 5.92 1.23 -3.57
C LEU A 21 6.02 -0.29 -3.65
N SER A 22 6.86 -0.93 -2.82
CA SER A 22 6.95 -2.38 -2.76
C SER A 22 5.65 -3.02 -2.28
N TYR A 23 4.97 -2.39 -1.32
CA TYR A 23 3.68 -2.84 -0.82
C TYR A 23 2.56 -2.68 -1.86
N LEU A 24 2.47 -1.52 -2.53
CA LEU A 24 1.49 -1.30 -3.60
C LEU A 24 1.73 -2.22 -4.79
N GLY A 25 2.99 -2.40 -5.20
CA GLY A 25 3.39 -3.36 -6.23
C GLY A 25 3.01 -4.80 -5.86
N TYR A 26 3.23 -5.18 -4.60
CA TYR A 26 2.79 -6.47 -4.07
C TYR A 26 1.26 -6.62 -4.18
N LEU A 27 0.48 -5.64 -3.72
CA LEU A 27 -0.98 -5.70 -3.79
C LEU A 27 -1.49 -5.80 -5.23
N ALA A 28 -0.90 -5.04 -6.15
CA ALA A 28 -1.26 -5.07 -7.57
C ALA A 28 -0.95 -6.43 -8.21
N ALA A 29 0.27 -6.95 -7.99
CA ALA A 29 0.68 -8.26 -8.48
C ALA A 29 -0.17 -9.38 -7.86
N ALA A 30 -0.39 -9.34 -6.54
CA ALA A 30 -1.18 -10.34 -5.85
C ALA A 30 -2.65 -10.34 -6.31
N GLY A 31 -3.24 -9.15 -6.45
CA GLY A 31 -4.60 -8.99 -6.98
C GLY A 31 -4.77 -9.54 -8.39
N ALA A 32 -3.78 -9.32 -9.26
CA ALA A 32 -3.81 -9.77 -10.65
C ALA A 32 -3.49 -11.26 -10.83
N ILE A 33 -2.50 -11.79 -10.09
CA ILE A 33 -1.95 -13.13 -10.34
C ILE A 33 -2.65 -14.19 -9.50
N LEU A 34 -2.89 -13.96 -8.20
CA LEU A 34 -3.34 -15.02 -7.30
C LEU A 34 -4.73 -15.54 -7.67
N PRO A 35 -4.93 -16.88 -7.63
CA PRO A 35 -6.25 -17.47 -7.81
C PRO A 35 -7.22 -16.96 -6.74
N GLY A 36 -8.42 -16.62 -7.18
CA GLY A 36 -9.46 -16.06 -6.34
C GLY A 36 -10.84 -16.32 -6.94
N LYS A 37 -11.86 -16.31 -6.09
CA LYS A 37 -13.24 -16.44 -6.57
C LYS A 37 -13.61 -15.20 -7.36
N LEU A 38 -14.07 -15.40 -8.60
CA LEU A 38 -14.64 -14.32 -9.41
C LEU A 38 -16.09 -14.11 -8.98
N VAL A 39 -16.38 -12.94 -8.46
CA VAL A 39 -17.72 -12.55 -7.99
C VAL A 39 -18.24 -11.46 -8.91
N ALA A 40 -19.43 -11.67 -9.47
CA ALA A 40 -20.12 -10.66 -10.24
C ALA A 40 -20.55 -9.52 -9.31
N GLY A 41 -20.08 -8.32 -9.61
CA GLY A 41 -20.34 -7.10 -8.86
C GLY A 41 -21.44 -6.25 -9.49
N ALA A 42 -21.26 -4.93 -9.36
CA ALA A 42 -22.21 -3.93 -9.83
C ALA A 42 -22.43 -4.02 -11.34
N LEU A 43 -23.65 -3.68 -11.75
CA LEU A 43 -24.00 -3.44 -13.14
C LEU A 43 -23.51 -2.05 -13.53
N LEU A 44 -22.76 -1.95 -14.63
CA LEU A 44 -22.42 -0.68 -15.24
C LEU A 44 -23.64 -0.12 -16.01
N PRO A 45 -23.65 1.20 -16.32
CA PRO A 45 -24.69 1.83 -17.13
C PRO A 45 -24.86 1.22 -18.53
N ASP A 46 -23.85 0.51 -19.02
CA ASP A 46 -23.84 -0.23 -20.30
C ASP A 46 -24.46 -1.64 -20.19
N SER A 47 -25.05 -1.98 -19.04
CA SER A 47 -25.60 -3.30 -18.70
C SER A 47 -24.57 -4.44 -18.56
N SER A 48 -23.27 -4.15 -18.63
CA SER A 48 -22.20 -5.11 -18.31
C SER A 48 -22.07 -5.29 -16.80
N ARG A 49 -21.58 -6.46 -16.36
CA ARG A 49 -21.28 -6.72 -14.94
C ARG A 49 -19.79 -6.67 -14.69
N LEU A 50 -19.38 -5.87 -13.71
CA LEU A 50 -17.98 -5.88 -13.29
C LEU A 50 -17.68 -7.17 -12.52
N HIS A 51 -16.66 -7.92 -12.92
CA HIS A 51 -16.24 -9.12 -12.21
C HIS A 51 -15.04 -8.82 -11.31
N TYR A 52 -15.22 -9.00 -10.00
CA TYR A 52 -14.16 -8.81 -9.00
C TYR A 52 -13.53 -10.15 -8.65
N ARG A 53 -12.19 -10.19 -8.63
CA ARG A 53 -11.44 -11.35 -8.15
C ARG A 53 -11.17 -11.21 -6.66
N CYS A 54 -11.82 -12.04 -5.86
CA CYS A 54 -11.68 -12.05 -4.42
C CYS A 54 -10.59 -13.04 -4.01
N ASN A 55 -9.38 -12.52 -3.76
CA ASN A 55 -8.22 -13.27 -3.24
C ASN A 55 -7.63 -12.68 -1.96
N GLY A 56 -8.33 -11.73 -1.30
CA GLY A 56 -7.79 -10.94 -0.18
C GLY A 56 -7.21 -11.77 0.98
N LEU A 57 -7.87 -12.87 1.39
CA LEU A 57 -7.36 -13.72 2.46
C LEU A 57 -6.06 -14.43 2.07
N LEU A 58 -5.97 -14.94 0.83
CA LEU A 58 -4.78 -15.62 0.34
C LEU A 58 -3.62 -14.63 0.21
N SER A 59 -3.90 -13.43 -0.33
CA SER A 59 -2.94 -12.33 -0.41
C SER A 59 -2.47 -11.86 0.97
N LEU A 60 -3.35 -11.87 1.98
CA LEU A 60 -2.98 -11.54 3.36
C LEU A 60 -2.02 -12.58 3.95
N ILE A 61 -2.36 -13.87 3.83
CA ILE A 61 -1.53 -14.96 4.36
C ILE A 61 -0.15 -14.95 3.70
N LEU A 62 -0.10 -14.75 2.38
CA LEU A 62 1.16 -14.71 1.64
C LEU A 62 2.01 -13.50 2.06
N LEU A 63 1.39 -12.32 2.25
CA LEU A 63 2.10 -11.14 2.74
C LEU A 63 2.68 -11.38 4.13
N LEU A 64 1.88 -11.96 5.04
CA LEU A 64 2.31 -12.26 6.39
C LEU A 64 3.46 -13.28 6.40
N GLY A 65 3.40 -14.29 5.52
CA GLY A 65 4.48 -15.25 5.32
C GLY A 65 5.76 -14.62 4.79
N LEU A 66 5.67 -13.71 3.81
CA LEU A 66 6.82 -12.96 3.29
C LEU A 66 7.45 -12.06 4.35
N CYS A 67 6.62 -11.36 5.15
CA CYS A 67 7.11 -10.55 6.27
C CYS A 67 7.80 -11.42 7.33
N ALA A 68 7.18 -12.54 7.72
CA ALA A 68 7.77 -13.47 8.68
C ALA A 68 9.10 -14.05 8.19
N LEU A 69 9.20 -14.38 6.89
CA LEU A 69 10.43 -14.86 6.27
C LEU A 69 11.50 -13.76 6.20
N GLY A 70 11.12 -12.52 5.89
CA GLY A 70 12.01 -11.36 5.88
C GLY A 70 12.59 -11.08 7.28
N VAL A 71 11.80 -11.25 8.33
CA VAL A 71 12.27 -11.16 9.73
C VAL A 71 13.19 -12.34 10.07
N TYR A 72 12.80 -13.57 9.70
CA TYR A 72 13.57 -14.78 10.00
C TYR A 72 14.95 -14.78 9.33
N THR A 73 15.04 -14.28 8.09
CA THR A 73 16.30 -14.14 7.33
C THR A 73 17.13 -12.92 7.73
N GLY A 74 16.62 -12.09 8.65
CA GLY A 74 17.29 -10.87 9.12
C GLY A 74 17.28 -9.72 8.11
N TRP A 75 16.49 -9.81 7.03
CA TRP A 75 16.38 -8.77 6.00
C TRP A 75 15.52 -7.58 6.46
N MET A 76 14.61 -7.79 7.42
CA MET A 76 13.75 -6.76 7.99
C MET A 76 13.72 -6.82 9.52
N SER A 77 13.83 -5.66 10.16
CA SER A 77 13.56 -5.52 11.60
C SER A 77 12.04 -5.54 11.86
N PRO A 78 11.54 -6.24 12.88
CA PRO A 78 10.11 -6.21 13.24
C PRO A 78 9.56 -4.80 13.54
N THR A 79 10.45 -3.86 13.87
CA THR A 79 10.12 -2.48 14.24
C THR A 79 9.85 -1.55 13.06
N VAL A 80 10.00 -1.99 11.81
CA VAL A 80 9.70 -1.12 10.64
C VAL A 80 8.23 -0.67 10.59
N LEU A 81 7.33 -1.35 11.33
CA LEU A 81 5.91 -1.01 11.46
C LEU A 81 5.58 -0.26 12.76
N PHE A 82 6.49 -0.26 13.73
CA PHE A 82 6.33 0.38 15.03
C PHE A 82 7.49 1.35 15.24
N CYS A 83 7.37 2.54 14.65
CA CYS A 83 8.04 3.69 15.24
C CYS A 83 7.20 4.13 16.44
N GLU A 84 7.78 4.08 17.64
CA GLU A 84 7.25 4.82 18.79
C GLU A 84 7.76 6.24 18.68
N GLY A 85 6.95 7.13 18.12
CA GLY A 85 7.21 8.56 18.21
C GLY A 85 6.00 9.34 17.77
N TRP A 86 5.52 10.26 18.59
CA TRP A 86 4.58 11.30 18.17
C TRP A 86 5.19 12.32 17.15
N ASP A 87 6.19 11.89 16.39
CA ASP A 87 6.77 12.49 15.17
C ASP A 87 6.41 11.66 13.91
N ASP A 88 5.71 10.52 14.07
CA ASP A 88 5.29 9.58 13.02
C ASP A 88 4.11 10.06 12.14
N GLY A 89 4.13 11.34 11.78
CA GLY A 89 3.37 11.84 10.63
C GLY A 89 3.86 11.22 9.32
N MET A 90 5.08 10.70 9.24
CA MET A 90 5.64 10.34 7.93
C MET A 90 4.93 9.14 7.28
N VAL A 91 4.65 8.03 7.98
CA VAL A 91 4.08 6.81 7.35
C VAL A 91 2.62 6.98 6.94
N ILE A 92 1.84 7.84 7.61
CA ILE A 92 0.42 8.09 7.27
C ILE A 92 0.28 9.15 6.17
N TYR A 93 1.17 10.15 6.10
CA TYR A 93 1.09 11.19 5.09
C TYR A 93 1.51 10.69 3.69
N GLN A 94 2.42 9.72 3.60
CA GLN A 94 2.83 9.12 2.33
C GLN A 94 1.66 8.47 1.53
N PRO A 95 0.86 7.54 2.11
CA PRO A 95 -0.29 7.00 1.41
C PRO A 95 -1.34 8.09 1.12
N LEU A 96 -1.45 9.13 1.95
CA LEU A 96 -2.37 10.25 1.69
C LEU A 96 -1.98 11.06 0.46
N PHE A 97 -0.68 11.34 0.27
CA PHE A 97 -0.15 12.01 -0.92
C PHE A 97 -0.38 11.16 -2.18
N VAL A 98 -0.07 9.85 -2.11
CA VAL A 98 -0.31 8.92 -3.22
C VAL A 98 -1.80 8.83 -3.55
N CYS A 99 -2.69 8.76 -2.56
CA CYS A 99 -4.13 8.76 -2.78
C CYS A 99 -4.63 10.04 -3.47
N LYS A 100 -4.10 11.21 -3.08
CA LYS A 100 -4.45 12.49 -3.71
C LYS A 100 -4.01 12.52 -5.17
N GLU A 101 -2.80 12.07 -5.48
CA GLU A 101 -2.29 12.03 -6.85
C GLU A 101 -3.11 11.05 -7.69
N LEU A 102 -3.29 9.81 -7.22
CA LEU A 102 -4.09 8.79 -7.89
C LEU A 102 -5.53 9.25 -8.12
N SER A 103 -6.16 9.95 -7.16
CA SER A 103 -7.50 10.51 -7.37
C SER A 103 -7.55 11.52 -8.52
N GLY A 104 -6.48 12.28 -8.76
CA GLY A 104 -6.37 13.20 -9.89
C GLY A 104 -6.40 12.48 -11.24
N TRP A 105 -5.79 11.29 -11.33
CA TRP A 105 -5.81 10.46 -12.54
C TRP A 105 -7.20 9.86 -12.85
N PHE A 106 -8.02 9.59 -11.82
CA PHE A 106 -9.36 9.02 -12.00
C PHE A 106 -10.46 10.08 -12.19
N THR A 107 -10.18 11.36 -11.90
CA THR A 107 -11.14 12.47 -12.02
C THR A 107 -10.88 13.38 -13.23
N GLY A 108 -9.95 12.99 -14.11
CA GLY A 108 -9.59 13.69 -15.35
C GLY A 108 -10.46 13.31 -16.54
#